data_AF-A0A3L6J8E2-F1
#
_entry.id   AF-A0A3L6J8E2-F1
#
_cell.length_a   1.000
_cell.length_b   1.000
_cell.length_c   1.000
_cell.angle_alpha   90.00
_cell.angle_beta   90.00
_cell.angle_gamma   90.00
#
_symmetry.space_group_name_H-M   'P 1'
#
loop_
_entity.id
_entity.type
_entity.pdbx_description
1 polymer ?
#
loop_
_entity_poly.entity_id
_entity_poly.type
_entity_poly.pdbx_seq_one_letter_code
_entity_poly.pdbx_strand_id
1 'polypeptide(L)'
;MFIILTASVYYMRVLSVPKQLREINGLIKSIKKGKIPKPIKGVKSRQDLVAGLFNDTFAEMKLVRTGEQMPVESVAVEIPEMGELLIQLSMLTHLNQQELDDFKADISKMKISEQAAFVKEVINQEAMRVARRDGKTIDQVMSDLRAQAQRRVGEAEAGVAEPEAAEVVPEERIILRPAKPKAPTPAVEEVKKAPPTAGEEEIAPSEKLSQYELEELKKQLEQKGVPAHEIDTIMEQAKKLPKYLIDELVKSLTRGK
;
A
#
# COMPACT_ATOMS: atom_id res chain seq x y z
N MET A 1 63.50 -8.19 13.58
CA MET A 1 62.22 -8.84 13.21
C MET A 1 61.09 -8.54 14.20
N PHE A 2 61.25 -8.80 15.51
CA PHE A 2 60.20 -8.63 16.53
C PHE A 2 59.44 -7.28 16.50
N ILE A 3 60.15 -6.16 16.38
CA ILE A 3 59.54 -4.80 16.33
C ILE A 3 58.54 -4.66 15.18
N ILE A 4 58.87 -5.22 14.01
CA ILE A 4 58.01 -5.22 12.81
C ILE A 4 56.77 -6.08 13.04
N LEU A 5 56.93 -7.24 13.69
CA LEU A 5 55.82 -8.11 14.07
C LEU A 5 54.84 -7.39 15.03
N THR A 6 55.36 -6.75 16.08
CA THR A 6 54.55 -5.98 17.04
C THR A 6 53.88 -4.77 16.41
N ALA A 7 54.56 -4.06 15.49
CA ALA A 7 53.98 -2.93 14.76
C ALA A 7 52.85 -3.38 13.82
N SER A 8 53.03 -4.51 13.14
CA SER A 8 52.00 -5.10 12.26
C SER A 8 50.74 -5.52 13.05
N VAL A 9 50.92 -6.18 14.19
CA VAL A 9 49.81 -6.53 15.11
C VAL A 9 49.10 -5.29 15.64
N TYR A 10 49.85 -4.24 16.02
CA TYR A 10 49.25 -2.98 16.46
C TYR A 10 48.45 -2.29 15.35
N TYR A 11 49.00 -2.25 14.12
CA TYR A 11 48.31 -1.70 12.95
C TYR A 11 46.99 -2.44 12.69
N MET A 12 47.03 -3.78 12.59
CA MET A 12 45.85 -4.62 12.33
C MET A 12 44.79 -4.58 13.44
N ARG A 13 45.11 -4.15 14.66
CA ARG A 13 44.15 -4.10 15.78
C ARG A 13 43.68 -2.70 16.19
N VAL A 14 44.46 -1.66 15.87
CA VAL A 14 44.21 -0.29 16.35
C VAL A 14 44.06 0.74 15.21
N LEU A 15 44.74 0.54 14.09
CA LEU A 15 44.67 1.45 12.93
C LEU A 15 43.69 0.97 11.84
N SER A 16 43.42 -0.34 11.79
CA SER A 16 42.33 -0.95 11.01
C SER A 16 40.93 -0.49 11.42
N VAL A 17 40.77 0.02 12.65
CA VAL A 17 39.46 0.39 13.21
C VAL A 17 39.11 1.85 12.85
N PRO A 18 37.98 2.11 12.16
CA PRO A 18 37.50 3.46 11.86
C PRO A 18 37.48 4.38 13.08
N LYS A 19 37.74 5.68 12.86
CA LYS A 19 37.84 6.69 13.95
C LYS A 19 36.60 6.69 14.87
N GLN A 20 35.41 6.70 14.29
CA GLN A 20 34.13 6.63 15.01
C GLN A 20 34.02 5.41 15.93
N LEU A 21 34.39 4.21 15.44
CA LEU A 21 34.35 2.98 16.23
C LEU A 21 35.35 3.01 17.40
N ARG A 22 36.49 3.71 17.26
CA ARG A 22 37.43 3.91 18.38
C ARG A 22 36.89 4.87 19.44
N GLU A 23 36.20 5.92 19.02
CA GLU A 23 35.55 6.88 19.92
C GLU A 23 34.39 6.21 20.68
N ILE A 24 33.51 5.48 19.99
CA ILE A 24 32.42 4.69 20.60
C ILE A 24 32.97 3.68 21.63
N ASN A 25 34.02 2.93 21.28
CA ASN A 25 34.69 2.03 22.23
C ASN A 25 35.33 2.77 23.42
N GLY A 26 35.74 4.02 23.23
CA GLY A 26 36.15 4.92 24.30
C GLY A 26 35.00 5.27 25.25
N LEU A 27 33.85 5.69 24.71
CA LEU A 27 32.64 5.99 25.48
C LEU A 27 32.19 4.78 26.32
N ILE A 28 32.10 3.60 25.70
CA ILE A 28 31.74 2.33 26.35
C ILE A 28 32.70 2.02 27.51
N LYS A 29 34.01 2.23 27.33
CA LYS A 29 35.02 2.05 28.39
C LYS A 29 34.90 3.06 29.53
N SER A 30 34.45 4.30 29.29
CA SER A 30 34.14 5.25 30.37
C SER A 30 32.87 4.87 31.14
N ILE A 31 31.80 4.50 30.44
CA ILE A 31 30.53 4.07 31.05
C ILE A 31 30.77 2.83 31.93
N LYS A 32 31.51 1.83 31.43
CA LYS A 32 31.90 0.63 32.20
C LYS A 32 32.76 0.94 33.44
N LYS A 33 33.36 2.14 33.52
CA LYS A 33 34.12 2.62 34.68
C LYS A 33 33.31 3.58 35.57
N GLY A 34 32.00 3.66 35.40
CA GLY A 34 31.12 4.56 36.16
C GLY A 34 31.36 6.05 35.89
N LYS A 35 32.05 6.40 34.79
CA LYS A 35 32.33 7.81 34.43
C LYS A 35 31.39 8.26 33.33
N ILE A 36 30.80 9.45 33.51
CA ILE A 36 30.02 10.12 32.46
C ILE A 36 30.98 10.45 31.29
N PRO A 37 30.74 9.91 30.08
CA PRO A 37 31.56 10.24 28.92
C PRO A 37 31.38 11.70 28.50
N LYS A 38 32.44 12.30 27.94
CA LYS A 38 32.32 13.60 27.26
C LYS A 38 31.66 13.39 25.89
N PRO A 39 30.79 14.31 25.42
CA PRO A 39 30.19 14.22 24.10
C PRO A 39 31.27 14.23 23.01
N ILE A 40 31.09 13.41 21.97
CA ILE A 40 31.99 13.36 20.81
C ILE A 40 31.83 14.66 20.02
N LYS A 41 32.96 15.31 19.71
CA LYS A 41 32.99 16.52 18.88
C LYS A 41 32.78 16.13 17.41
N GLY A 42 31.81 16.74 16.74
CA GLY A 42 31.54 16.52 15.31
C GLY A 42 30.45 15.48 14.99
N VAL A 43 29.71 14.99 15.99
CA VAL A 43 28.43 14.31 15.73
C VAL A 43 27.40 15.37 15.34
N LYS A 44 26.78 15.23 14.17
CA LYS A 44 25.68 16.07 13.70
C LYS A 44 24.51 16.02 14.69
N SER A 45 23.90 17.15 15.00
CA SER A 45 22.65 17.17 15.78
C SER A 45 21.51 16.52 14.99
N ARG A 46 20.39 16.18 15.68
CA ARG A 46 19.15 15.75 15.00
C ARG A 46 18.75 16.74 13.91
N GLN A 47 18.82 18.02 14.22
CA GLN A 47 18.47 19.11 13.31
C GLN A 47 19.40 19.17 12.10
N ASP A 48 20.71 18.95 12.27
CA ASP A 48 21.68 18.88 11.15
C ASP A 48 21.46 17.66 10.25
N LEU A 49 20.96 16.54 10.81
CA LEU A 49 20.58 15.36 10.04
C LEU A 49 19.30 15.60 9.23
N VAL A 50 18.28 16.20 9.84
CA VAL A 50 17.03 16.59 9.14
C VAL A 50 17.30 17.66 8.08
N ALA A 51 18.16 18.64 8.37
CA ALA A 51 18.62 19.63 7.40
C ALA A 51 19.37 19.00 6.22
N GLY A 52 20.23 18.00 6.48
CA GLY A 52 20.85 17.19 5.43
C GLY A 52 19.81 16.53 4.53
N LEU A 53 18.91 15.74 5.11
CA LEU A 53 17.84 15.03 4.38
C LEU A 53 16.94 15.97 3.56
N PHE A 54 16.59 17.14 4.12
CA PHE A 54 15.82 18.16 3.40
C PHE A 54 16.60 18.70 2.20
N ASN A 55 17.87 19.08 2.41
CA ASN A 55 18.70 19.66 1.35
C ASN A 55 18.98 18.66 0.23
N ASP A 56 19.14 17.37 0.57
CA ASP A 56 19.32 16.28 -0.39
C ASP A 56 18.03 16.04 -1.19
N THR A 57 16.86 16.05 -0.52
CA THR A 57 15.53 15.86 -1.15
C THR A 57 15.15 17.04 -2.07
N PHE A 58 15.54 18.26 -1.71
CA PHE A 58 15.14 19.49 -2.41
C PHE A 58 16.29 20.17 -3.18
N ALA A 59 17.37 19.42 -3.46
CA ALA A 59 18.54 19.88 -4.18
C ALA A 59 18.19 20.49 -5.55
N GLU A 60 17.28 19.88 -6.30
CA GLU A 60 16.81 20.35 -7.62
C GLU A 60 16.13 21.73 -7.55
N MET A 61 15.36 21.97 -6.48
CA MET A 61 14.71 23.26 -6.22
C MET A 61 15.65 24.32 -5.63
N LYS A 62 16.92 23.98 -5.39
CA LYS A 62 17.95 24.86 -4.81
C LYS A 62 17.57 25.45 -3.44
N LEU A 63 16.69 24.76 -2.71
CA LEU A 63 16.27 25.15 -1.37
C LEU A 63 17.28 24.61 -0.35
N VAL A 64 17.89 25.50 0.43
CA VAL A 64 18.87 25.15 1.46
C VAL A 64 18.37 25.60 2.83
N ARG A 65 18.38 24.67 3.78
CA ARG A 65 18.04 24.87 5.20
C ARG A 65 19.25 24.54 6.07
N THR A 66 19.39 25.28 7.17
CA THR A 66 20.36 25.00 8.25
C THR A 66 19.67 24.27 9.41
N GLY A 67 20.44 23.62 10.28
CA GLY A 67 19.89 22.93 11.45
C GLY A 67 19.05 23.85 12.36
N GLU A 68 19.47 25.10 12.53
CA GLU A 68 18.73 26.11 13.32
C GLU A 68 17.32 26.41 12.77
N GLN A 69 17.08 26.19 11.48
CA GLN A 69 15.76 26.37 10.85
C GLN A 69 14.88 25.11 10.93
N MET A 70 15.41 23.99 11.43
CA MET A 70 14.63 22.76 11.59
C MET A 70 13.95 22.70 12.96
N PRO A 71 12.68 22.28 13.02
CA PRO A 71 11.95 22.19 14.27
C PRO A 71 12.63 21.22 15.22
N VAL A 72 12.69 21.59 16.50
CA VAL A 72 13.33 20.79 17.56
C VAL A 72 12.56 19.48 17.79
N GLU A 73 11.23 19.56 17.68
CA GLU A 73 10.29 18.48 17.90
C GLU A 73 9.72 17.96 16.58
N SER A 74 9.36 16.68 16.53
CA SER A 74 8.62 16.10 15.40
C SER A 74 7.14 16.23 15.66
N VAL A 75 6.44 16.94 14.78
CA VAL A 75 4.98 16.88 14.70
C VAL A 75 4.62 15.53 14.07
N ALA A 76 3.88 14.69 14.79
CA ALA A 76 3.23 13.53 14.19
C ALA A 76 2.10 14.05 13.29
N VAL A 77 2.25 13.91 11.98
CA VAL A 77 1.19 14.25 11.01
C VAL A 77 0.48 12.95 10.66
N GLU A 78 -0.63 12.70 11.35
CA GLU A 78 -1.60 11.69 10.92
C GLU A 78 -2.22 12.17 9.60
N ILE A 79 -1.82 11.53 8.50
CA ILE A 79 -2.43 11.74 7.19
C ILE A 79 -3.66 10.83 7.15
N PRO A 80 -4.90 11.38 7.14
CA PRO A 80 -6.09 10.55 7.15
C PRO A 80 -6.14 9.69 5.89
N GLU A 81 -6.44 8.40 6.05
CA GLU A 81 -6.58 7.50 4.92
C GLU A 81 -7.85 7.81 4.12
N MET A 82 -7.86 7.45 2.84
CA MET A 82 -9.05 7.62 2.00
C MET A 82 -10.26 6.86 2.55
N GLY A 83 -10.05 5.71 3.22
CA GLY A 83 -11.11 4.97 3.91
C GLY A 83 -11.75 5.77 5.04
N GLU A 84 -10.93 6.39 5.92
CA GLU A 84 -11.43 7.24 7.00
C GLU A 84 -12.25 8.42 6.48
N LEU A 85 -11.79 9.06 5.40
CA LEU A 85 -12.49 10.19 4.79
C LEU A 85 -13.84 9.76 4.18
N LEU A 86 -13.91 8.61 3.52
CA LEU A 86 -15.18 8.08 3.00
C LEU A 86 -16.16 7.73 4.13
N ILE A 87 -15.67 7.22 5.26
CA ILE A 87 -16.49 6.96 6.47
C ILE A 87 -16.96 8.26 7.12
N GLN A 88 -16.10 9.29 7.20
CA GLN A 88 -16.50 10.63 7.69
C GLN A 88 -17.58 11.24 6.80
N LEU A 89 -17.46 11.09 5.49
CA LEU A 89 -18.47 11.57 4.55
C LEU A 89 -19.80 10.83 4.73
N SER A 90 -19.80 9.49 4.74
CA SER A 90 -21.05 8.71 4.86
C SER A 90 -21.80 8.98 6.18
N MET A 91 -21.09 9.30 7.26
CA MET A 91 -21.72 9.74 8.52
C MET A 91 -22.35 11.15 8.43
N LEU A 92 -21.76 12.07 7.65
CA LEU A 92 -22.32 13.41 7.43
C LEU A 92 -23.55 13.36 6.53
N THR A 93 -23.40 12.78 5.35
CA THR A 93 -24.40 12.80 4.28
C THR A 93 -25.41 11.66 4.37
N HIS A 94 -25.21 10.70 5.27
CA HIS A 94 -26.06 9.52 5.47
C HIS A 94 -26.18 8.65 4.20
N LEU A 95 -25.12 8.61 3.40
CA LEU A 95 -25.04 7.82 2.16
C LEU A 95 -25.14 6.32 2.45
N ASN A 96 -25.87 5.62 1.59
CA ASN A 96 -25.95 4.16 1.60
C ASN A 96 -24.68 3.52 1.00
N GLN A 97 -24.44 2.24 1.25
CA GLN A 97 -23.26 1.52 0.78
C GLN A 97 -23.08 1.61 -0.74
N GLN A 98 -24.17 1.43 -1.50
CA GLN A 98 -24.17 1.55 -2.95
C GLN A 98 -23.71 2.94 -3.43
N GLU A 99 -24.18 4.01 -2.78
CA GLU A 99 -23.85 5.40 -3.15
C GLU A 99 -22.39 5.73 -2.79
N LEU A 100 -21.87 5.12 -1.71
CA LEU A 100 -20.46 5.21 -1.32
C LEU A 100 -19.56 4.52 -2.35
N ASP A 101 -19.95 3.33 -2.82
CA ASP A 101 -19.21 2.59 -3.84
C ASP A 101 -19.26 3.29 -5.22
N ASP A 102 -20.41 3.86 -5.61
CA ASP A 102 -20.53 4.71 -6.81
C ASP A 102 -19.64 5.98 -6.69
N PHE A 103 -19.65 6.64 -5.54
CA PHE A 103 -18.81 7.81 -5.27
C PHE A 103 -17.31 7.47 -5.26
N LYS A 104 -16.94 6.31 -4.74
CA LYS A 104 -15.57 5.76 -4.80
C LYS A 104 -15.15 5.47 -6.24
N ALA A 105 -16.06 4.95 -7.08
CA ALA A 105 -15.82 4.74 -8.50
C ALA A 105 -15.62 6.09 -9.24
N ASP A 106 -16.37 7.14 -8.90
CA ASP A 106 -16.18 8.48 -9.45
C ASP A 106 -14.86 9.13 -9.01
N ILE A 107 -14.51 9.02 -7.73
CA ILE A 107 -13.20 9.45 -7.19
C ILE A 107 -12.04 8.75 -7.90
N SER A 108 -12.17 7.45 -8.19
CA SER A 108 -11.11 6.67 -8.83
C SER A 108 -10.68 7.20 -10.20
N LYS A 109 -11.55 7.97 -10.88
CA LYS A 109 -11.30 8.63 -12.18
C LYS A 109 -10.40 9.88 -12.07
N MET A 110 -10.22 10.42 -10.85
CA MET A 110 -9.37 11.60 -10.57
C MET A 110 -7.97 11.19 -10.13
N LYS A 111 -6.99 12.12 -10.14
CA LYS A 111 -5.64 11.84 -9.64
C LYS A 111 -5.65 11.64 -8.12
N ILE A 112 -4.89 10.67 -7.60
CA ILE A 112 -4.81 10.34 -6.16
C ILE A 112 -4.56 11.57 -5.27
N SER A 113 -3.70 12.50 -5.72
CA SER A 113 -3.43 13.77 -5.02
C SER A 113 -4.64 14.71 -4.94
N GLU A 114 -5.54 14.67 -5.92
CA GLU A 114 -6.76 15.48 -6.00
C GLU A 114 -7.91 14.80 -5.24
N GLN A 115 -7.98 13.46 -5.25
CA GLN A 115 -9.00 12.66 -4.54
C GLN A 115 -9.11 13.04 -3.06
N ALA A 116 -7.99 13.02 -2.33
CA ALA A 116 -7.97 13.33 -0.89
C ALA A 116 -8.32 14.81 -0.60
N ALA A 117 -7.98 15.72 -1.50
CA ALA A 117 -8.31 17.14 -1.37
C ALA A 117 -9.81 17.40 -1.63
N PHE A 118 -10.35 16.78 -2.68
CA PHE A 118 -11.76 16.87 -3.03
C PHE A 118 -12.67 16.33 -1.93
N VAL A 119 -12.37 15.13 -1.39
CA VAL A 119 -13.19 14.55 -0.30
C VAL A 119 -13.12 15.40 0.96
N LYS A 120 -11.94 15.94 1.33
CA LYS A 120 -11.82 16.86 2.47
C LYS A 120 -12.64 18.14 2.27
N GLU A 121 -12.68 18.68 1.06
CA GLU A 121 -13.47 19.87 0.73
C GLU A 121 -14.98 19.58 0.79
N VAL A 122 -15.45 18.45 0.23
CA VAL A 122 -16.86 18.03 0.33
C VAL A 122 -17.27 17.79 1.79
N ILE A 123 -16.43 17.12 2.59
CA ILE A 123 -16.63 16.95 4.03
C ILE A 123 -16.73 18.30 4.73
N ASN A 124 -15.86 19.26 4.41
CA ASN A 124 -15.88 20.60 5.02
C ASN A 124 -17.17 21.37 4.65
N GLN A 125 -17.64 21.26 3.40
CA GLN A 125 -18.88 21.89 2.95
C GLN A 125 -20.12 21.31 3.64
N GLU A 126 -20.21 19.98 3.77
CA GLU A 126 -21.32 19.34 4.48
C GLU A 126 -21.20 19.49 6.01
N ALA A 127 -19.99 19.49 6.58
CA ALA A 127 -19.78 19.84 7.98
C ALA A 127 -20.22 21.28 8.30
N MET A 128 -19.97 22.24 7.40
CA MET A 128 -20.51 23.60 7.52
C MET A 128 -22.04 23.63 7.48
N ARG A 129 -22.68 22.78 6.65
CA ARG A 129 -24.13 22.65 6.54
C ARG A 129 -24.75 22.08 7.83
N VAL A 130 -24.16 21.01 8.35
CA VAL A 130 -24.58 20.34 9.60
C VAL A 130 -24.31 21.22 10.82
N ALA A 131 -23.15 21.88 10.90
CA ALA A 131 -22.82 22.82 11.99
C ALA A 131 -23.84 23.95 12.10
N ARG A 132 -24.29 24.51 10.97
CA ARG A 132 -25.36 25.52 10.92
C ARG A 132 -26.73 24.99 11.35
N ARG A 133 -27.04 23.72 11.08
CA ARG A 133 -28.29 23.07 11.49
C ARG A 133 -28.31 22.78 13.00
N ASP A 134 -27.19 22.30 13.52
CA ASP A 134 -27.08 21.74 14.88
C ASP A 134 -26.53 22.75 15.90
N GLY A 135 -26.19 23.97 15.48
CA GLY A 135 -25.71 25.07 16.34
C GLY A 135 -24.29 24.87 16.89
N LYS A 136 -23.54 23.89 16.37
CA LYS A 136 -22.16 23.58 16.77
C LYS A 136 -21.12 24.38 15.97
N THR A 137 -19.88 24.45 16.45
CA THR A 137 -18.77 24.93 15.62
C THR A 137 -18.30 23.84 14.63
N ILE A 138 -17.69 24.24 13.52
CA ILE A 138 -17.17 23.32 12.51
C ILE A 138 -16.13 22.38 13.14
N ASP A 139 -15.24 22.91 13.98
CA ASP A 139 -14.19 22.12 14.64
C ASP A 139 -14.77 21.03 15.56
N GLN A 140 -15.86 21.32 16.28
CA GLN A 140 -16.57 20.34 17.11
C GLN A 140 -17.20 19.22 16.28
N VAL A 141 -17.87 19.56 15.18
CA VAL A 141 -18.45 18.57 14.26
C VAL A 141 -17.34 17.70 13.66
N MET A 142 -16.23 18.29 13.23
CA MET A 142 -15.09 17.58 12.65
C MET A 142 -14.33 16.72 13.68
N SER A 143 -14.21 17.15 14.94
CA SER A 143 -13.63 16.31 16.00
C SER A 143 -14.53 15.13 16.37
N ASP A 144 -15.84 15.37 16.50
CA ASP A 144 -16.83 14.33 16.79
C ASP A 144 -16.84 13.25 15.68
N LEU A 145 -16.73 13.67 14.41
CA LEU A 145 -16.69 12.77 13.25
C LEU A 145 -15.39 11.97 13.16
N ARG A 146 -14.22 12.59 13.38
CA ARG A 146 -12.94 11.85 13.38
C ARG A 146 -12.93 10.78 14.46
N ALA A 147 -13.38 11.11 15.67
CA ALA A 147 -13.47 10.16 16.77
C ALA A 147 -14.44 9.00 16.48
N GLN A 148 -15.54 9.24 15.74
CA GLN A 148 -16.47 8.18 15.32
C GLN A 148 -15.92 7.34 14.16
N ALA A 149 -15.24 7.96 13.20
CA ALA A 149 -14.63 7.27 12.07
C ALA A 149 -13.50 6.34 12.53
N GLN A 150 -12.59 6.82 13.39
CA GLN A 150 -11.51 6.00 13.95
C GLN A 150 -12.03 4.82 14.77
N ARG A 151 -13.15 4.98 15.50
CA ARG A 151 -13.82 3.86 16.18
C ARG A 151 -14.34 2.83 15.18
N ARG A 152 -15.04 3.26 14.11
CA ARG A 152 -15.55 2.34 13.09
C ARG A 152 -14.45 1.65 12.28
N VAL A 153 -13.32 2.33 12.03
CA VAL A 153 -12.16 1.72 11.37
C VAL A 153 -11.50 0.70 12.30
N GLY A 154 -11.23 1.05 13.56
CA GLY A 154 -10.71 0.09 14.54
C GLY A 154 -11.64 -1.09 14.82
N GLU A 155 -12.96 -0.88 14.79
CA GLU A 155 -13.96 -1.96 14.87
C GLU A 155 -14.02 -2.81 13.59
N ALA A 156 -13.82 -2.24 12.40
CA ALA A 156 -13.74 -2.98 11.14
C ALA A 156 -12.45 -3.81 11.04
N GLU A 157 -11.31 -3.27 11.48
CA GLU A 157 -10.04 -4.00 11.58
C GLU A 157 -10.12 -5.12 12.64
N ALA A 158 -10.76 -4.86 13.79
CA ALA A 158 -11.04 -5.88 14.79
C ALA A 158 -12.09 -6.92 14.33
N GLY A 159 -12.97 -6.57 13.39
CA GLY A 159 -14.01 -7.44 12.83
C GLY A 159 -13.54 -8.35 11.69
N VAL A 160 -12.37 -8.08 11.09
CA VAL A 160 -11.70 -8.97 10.12
C VAL A 160 -10.71 -9.90 10.81
N ALA A 161 -10.36 -9.64 12.07
CA ALA A 161 -9.71 -10.61 12.94
C ALA A 161 -10.71 -11.67 13.41
N GLU A 162 -10.92 -12.72 12.60
CA GLU A 162 -11.20 -14.03 13.19
C GLU A 162 -10.13 -14.33 14.26
N PRO A 163 -10.49 -15.00 15.37
CA PRO A 163 -9.53 -15.33 16.42
C PRO A 163 -8.60 -16.46 15.96
N GLU A 164 -7.68 -16.16 15.05
CA GLU A 164 -6.44 -16.94 14.94
C GLU A 164 -5.80 -16.95 16.33
N ALA A 165 -5.63 -18.16 16.87
CA ALA A 165 -5.15 -18.36 18.21
C ALA A 165 -3.79 -17.65 18.38
N ALA A 166 -3.63 -16.97 19.52
CA ALA A 166 -2.37 -16.32 19.87
C ALA A 166 -1.26 -17.37 20.13
N GLU A 167 -0.69 -17.92 19.05
CA GLU A 167 0.60 -18.59 19.11
C GLU A 167 1.67 -17.51 19.35
N VAL A 168 1.95 -17.30 20.63
CA VAL A 168 3.08 -16.51 21.10
C VAL A 168 4.35 -17.16 20.56
N VAL A 169 4.88 -16.67 19.43
CA VAL A 169 6.20 -17.04 18.94
C VAL A 169 7.23 -16.42 19.90
N PRO A 170 7.96 -17.22 20.71
CA PRO A 170 8.99 -16.66 21.57
C PRO A 170 10.15 -16.16 20.72
N GLU A 171 10.67 -14.97 21.03
CA GLU A 171 11.88 -14.42 20.39
C GLU A 171 13.10 -15.31 20.64
N GLU A 172 13.37 -16.26 19.74
CA GLU A 172 14.63 -17.01 19.74
C GLU A 172 15.78 -16.08 19.39
N ARG A 173 16.52 -15.68 20.44
CA ARG A 173 17.74 -14.89 20.35
C ARG A 173 18.72 -15.54 19.38
N ILE A 174 19.03 -14.83 18.29
CA ILE A 174 20.00 -15.26 17.27
C ILE A 174 21.40 -15.36 17.90
N ILE A 175 21.77 -16.56 18.35
CA ILE A 175 23.12 -16.88 18.80
C ILE A 175 23.87 -17.55 17.65
N LEU A 176 24.78 -16.79 17.02
CA LEU A 176 25.68 -17.29 15.98
C LEU A 176 26.54 -18.46 16.51
N ARG A 177 26.31 -19.67 15.97
CA ARG A 177 27.22 -20.82 16.10
C ARG A 177 27.66 -21.29 14.71
N PRO A 178 28.94 -21.65 14.50
CA PRO A 178 29.47 -21.94 13.18
C PRO A 178 29.05 -23.33 12.65
N ALA A 179 28.90 -23.41 11.33
CA ALA A 179 28.41 -24.58 10.62
C ALA A 179 29.35 -25.80 10.67
N LYS A 180 28.75 -27.00 10.59
CA LYS A 180 29.41 -28.23 10.14
C LYS A 180 28.60 -28.85 9.00
N PRO A 181 29.26 -29.47 8.00
CA PRO A 181 28.61 -29.84 6.75
C PRO A 181 27.88 -31.19 6.81
N LYS A 182 26.82 -31.33 6.01
CA LYS A 182 26.25 -32.62 5.61
C LYS A 182 26.11 -32.66 4.08
N ALA A 183 26.50 -33.78 3.51
CA ALA A 183 26.23 -34.22 2.15
C ALA A 183 26.06 -35.75 2.20
N PRO A 184 25.55 -36.43 1.16
CA PRO A 184 24.65 -35.97 0.10
C PRO A 184 23.34 -36.80 0.05
N THR A 185 22.33 -36.31 -0.69
CA THR A 185 21.13 -37.07 -1.07
C THR A 185 21.29 -37.75 -2.44
N PRO A 186 21.07 -39.07 -2.57
CA PRO A 186 20.47 -39.68 -3.75
C PRO A 186 18.93 -39.65 -3.61
N ALA A 187 18.10 -39.77 -4.65
CA ALA A 187 18.38 -39.95 -6.07
C ALA A 187 17.42 -39.09 -6.92
N VAL A 188 17.81 -38.79 -8.14
CA VAL A 188 16.92 -38.27 -9.20
C VAL A 188 16.88 -39.34 -10.29
N GLU A 189 15.70 -39.85 -10.62
CA GLU A 189 15.48 -40.60 -11.85
C GLU A 189 14.74 -39.72 -12.87
N GLU A 190 15.18 -39.79 -14.13
CA GLU A 190 14.71 -38.97 -15.23
C GLU A 190 13.51 -39.60 -15.96
N VAL A 191 12.59 -38.79 -16.50
CA VAL A 191 11.83 -39.15 -17.71
C VAL A 191 11.78 -37.97 -18.70
N LYS A 192 11.82 -38.31 -20.00
CA LYS A 192 12.01 -37.44 -21.19
C LYS A 192 10.98 -37.84 -22.28
N LYS A 193 10.52 -37.00 -23.23
CA LYS A 193 10.85 -35.60 -23.58
C LYS A 193 9.77 -35.00 -24.53
N ALA A 194 9.12 -33.88 -24.17
CA ALA A 194 8.55 -32.82 -25.05
C ALA A 194 7.55 -33.23 -26.19
N PRO A 195 6.91 -32.29 -26.96
CA PRO A 195 6.73 -30.83 -26.79
C PRO A 195 5.21 -30.44 -26.90
N PRO A 196 4.73 -29.31 -27.50
CA PRO A 196 3.79 -28.40 -26.79
C PRO A 196 2.40 -28.18 -27.44
N THR A 197 1.38 -27.89 -26.62
CA THR A 197 0.07 -27.39 -27.13
C THR A 197 -0.56 -26.37 -26.18
N ALA A 198 -1.26 -25.38 -26.74
CA ALA A 198 -2.10 -24.44 -26.01
C ALA A 198 -3.45 -25.06 -25.61
N GLY A 199 -4.10 -24.48 -24.60
CA GLY A 199 -5.41 -24.87 -24.07
C GLY A 199 -5.49 -24.46 -22.59
N GLU A 200 -6.21 -23.40 -22.26
CA GLU A 200 -7.60 -23.48 -21.75
C GLU A 200 -7.65 -23.87 -20.27
N GLU A 201 -7.53 -22.86 -19.38
CA GLU A 201 -7.98 -22.99 -17.99
C GLU A 201 -9.51 -22.85 -17.94
N GLU A 202 -10.15 -23.71 -17.14
CA GLU A 202 -11.60 -23.90 -17.12
C GLU A 202 -12.34 -22.74 -16.44
N ILE A 203 -13.02 -21.90 -17.23
CA ILE A 203 -14.05 -20.99 -16.71
C ILE A 203 -15.34 -21.80 -16.49
N ALA A 204 -15.93 -21.67 -15.30
CA ALA A 204 -17.08 -22.44 -14.86
C ALA A 204 -18.28 -22.39 -15.85
N PRO A 205 -19.03 -23.49 -16.04
CA PRO A 205 -20.04 -23.61 -17.10
C PRO A 205 -21.31 -22.76 -16.90
N SER A 206 -21.38 -21.89 -15.89
CA SER A 206 -22.53 -21.05 -15.56
C SER A 206 -22.57 -19.67 -16.22
N GLU A 207 -21.48 -19.24 -16.88
CA GLU A 207 -21.37 -17.86 -17.44
C GLU A 207 -21.66 -17.74 -18.96
N LYS A 208 -21.83 -18.87 -19.64
CA LYS A 208 -22.14 -18.93 -21.09
C LYS A 208 -23.66 -18.98 -21.30
N LEU A 209 -24.14 -18.35 -22.38
CA LEU A 209 -25.57 -18.37 -22.70
C LEU A 209 -26.09 -19.79 -22.94
N SER A 210 -27.27 -20.06 -22.39
CA SER A 210 -28.05 -21.25 -22.70
C SER A 210 -28.56 -21.23 -24.15
N GLN A 211 -28.94 -22.40 -24.68
CA GLN A 211 -29.49 -22.51 -26.04
C GLN A 211 -30.75 -21.63 -26.23
N TYR A 212 -31.55 -21.46 -25.18
CA TYR A 212 -32.75 -20.62 -25.19
C TYR A 212 -32.41 -19.12 -25.31
N GLU A 213 -31.43 -18.63 -24.57
CA GLU A 213 -30.99 -17.23 -24.63
C GLU A 213 -30.32 -16.90 -25.97
N LEU A 214 -29.66 -17.88 -26.61
CA LEU A 214 -29.12 -17.73 -27.96
C LEU A 214 -30.23 -17.55 -29.02
N GLU A 215 -31.34 -18.28 -28.91
CA GLU A 215 -32.50 -18.09 -29.78
C GLU A 215 -33.19 -16.73 -29.56
N GLU A 216 -33.31 -16.30 -28.31
CA GLU A 216 -33.82 -14.97 -27.97
C GLU A 216 -32.92 -13.85 -28.52
N LEU A 217 -31.60 -13.97 -28.37
CA LEU A 217 -30.64 -13.02 -28.92
C LEU A 217 -30.72 -12.93 -30.44
N LYS A 218 -30.84 -14.07 -31.15
CA LYS A 218 -31.05 -14.08 -32.60
C LYS A 218 -32.31 -13.29 -32.99
N LYS A 219 -33.43 -13.57 -32.31
CA LYS A 219 -34.71 -12.87 -32.53
C LYS A 219 -34.60 -11.37 -32.25
N GLN A 220 -33.84 -10.96 -31.24
CA GLN A 220 -33.58 -9.54 -30.97
C GLN A 220 -32.73 -8.88 -32.07
N LEU A 221 -31.72 -9.56 -32.62
CA LEU A 221 -30.92 -9.02 -33.72
C LEU A 221 -31.73 -8.88 -35.03
N GLU A 222 -32.58 -9.87 -35.34
CA GLU A 222 -33.53 -9.81 -36.46
C GLU A 222 -34.50 -8.62 -36.29
N GLN A 223 -35.11 -8.46 -35.11
CA GLN A 223 -35.99 -7.32 -34.79
C GLN A 223 -35.29 -5.96 -34.85
N LYS A 224 -33.98 -5.90 -34.55
CA LYS A 224 -33.16 -4.67 -34.60
C LYS A 224 -32.63 -4.35 -36.01
N GLY A 225 -33.00 -5.14 -37.03
CA GLY A 225 -32.62 -4.90 -38.42
C GLY A 225 -31.11 -4.99 -38.63
N VAL A 226 -30.48 -6.02 -38.06
CA VAL A 226 -29.10 -6.40 -38.34
C VAL A 226 -29.07 -7.26 -39.61
N PRO A 227 -28.15 -7.04 -40.57
CA PRO A 227 -28.01 -7.89 -41.76
C PRO A 227 -27.75 -9.35 -41.40
N ALA A 228 -28.39 -10.30 -42.10
CA ALA A 228 -28.32 -11.73 -41.76
C ALA A 228 -26.87 -12.28 -41.62
N HIS A 229 -25.94 -11.82 -42.47
CA HIS A 229 -24.53 -12.22 -42.42
C HIS A 229 -23.78 -11.70 -41.18
N GLU A 230 -24.18 -10.55 -40.64
CA GLU A 230 -23.67 -10.03 -39.36
C GLU A 230 -24.26 -10.80 -38.20
N ILE A 231 -25.56 -11.18 -38.25
CA ILE A 231 -26.22 -12.00 -37.23
C ILE A 231 -25.46 -13.31 -37.03
N ASP A 232 -25.16 -14.06 -38.10
CA ASP A 232 -24.44 -15.34 -37.98
C ASP A 232 -23.04 -15.15 -37.35
N THR A 233 -22.33 -14.09 -37.74
CA THR A 233 -21.01 -13.74 -37.18
C THR A 233 -21.10 -13.41 -35.68
N ILE A 234 -22.11 -12.64 -35.28
CA ILE A 234 -22.38 -12.29 -33.87
C ILE A 234 -22.77 -13.54 -33.07
N MET A 235 -23.57 -14.44 -33.64
CA MET A 235 -23.99 -15.69 -32.99
C MET A 235 -22.81 -16.64 -32.75
N GLU A 236 -21.80 -16.67 -33.63
CA GLU A 236 -20.56 -17.43 -33.40
C GLU A 236 -19.68 -16.83 -32.30
N GLN A 237 -19.67 -15.50 -32.16
CA GLN A 237 -18.97 -14.80 -31.08
C GLN A 237 -19.69 -14.98 -29.73
N ALA A 238 -21.01 -14.84 -29.70
CA ALA A 238 -21.84 -14.99 -28.50
C ALA A 238 -21.76 -16.39 -27.86
N LYS A 239 -21.50 -17.45 -28.65
CA LYS A 239 -21.24 -18.81 -28.13
C LYS A 239 -19.93 -18.95 -27.34
N LYS A 240 -18.97 -18.04 -27.56
CA LYS A 240 -17.63 -18.07 -26.95
C LYS A 240 -17.45 -17.04 -25.84
N LEU A 241 -18.25 -15.97 -25.85
CA LEU A 241 -18.19 -14.88 -24.89
C LEU A 241 -19.01 -15.15 -23.62
N PRO A 242 -18.60 -14.63 -22.45
CA PRO A 242 -19.41 -14.63 -21.24
C PRO A 242 -20.57 -13.62 -21.35
N LYS A 243 -21.67 -13.91 -20.64
CA LYS A 243 -22.95 -13.18 -20.74
C LYS A 243 -22.83 -11.65 -20.65
N TYR A 244 -21.99 -11.11 -19.76
CA TYR A 244 -21.84 -9.66 -19.56
C TYR A 244 -21.29 -8.92 -20.80
N LEU A 245 -20.39 -9.53 -21.57
CA LEU A 245 -19.85 -8.91 -22.81
C LEU A 245 -20.88 -8.93 -23.95
N ILE A 246 -21.86 -9.83 -23.90
CA ILE A 246 -22.88 -9.97 -24.94
C ILE A 246 -23.92 -8.85 -24.82
N ASP A 247 -24.29 -8.49 -23.59
CA ASP A 247 -25.15 -7.33 -23.33
C ASP A 247 -24.47 -6.02 -23.80
N GLU A 248 -23.16 -5.89 -23.59
CA GLU A 248 -22.37 -4.77 -24.14
C GLU A 248 -22.29 -4.79 -25.67
N LEU A 249 -22.11 -5.97 -26.28
CA LEU A 249 -22.12 -6.13 -27.74
C LEU A 249 -23.45 -5.65 -28.34
N VAL A 250 -24.58 -6.13 -27.83
CA VAL A 250 -25.94 -5.72 -28.26
C VAL A 250 -26.18 -4.23 -28.01
N LYS A 251 -25.64 -3.67 -26.93
CA LYS A 251 -25.69 -2.23 -26.61
C LYS A 251 -24.82 -1.37 -27.52
N SER A 252 -23.69 -1.89 -28.01
CA SER A 252 -22.82 -1.19 -28.97
C SER A 252 -23.44 -1.13 -30.37
N LEU A 253 -24.01 -2.24 -30.85
CA LEU A 253 -24.69 -2.33 -32.14
C LEU A 253 -25.92 -1.40 -32.23
N THR A 254 -26.58 -1.16 -31.09
CA THR A 254 -27.73 -0.23 -31.00
C THR A 254 -27.32 1.24 -30.82
N ARG A 255 -26.06 1.54 -30.51
CA ARG A 255 -25.53 2.91 -30.35
C ARG A 255 -24.89 3.48 -31.62
N GLY A 256 -24.71 2.64 -32.64
CA GLY A 256 -24.07 2.98 -33.93
C GLY A 256 -25.03 3.31 -35.07
N LYS A 257 -26.32 3.55 -34.79
CA LYS A 257 -27.34 3.99 -35.76
C LYS A 257 -28.01 5.26 -35.27
#